data_AF-A0AAP3E4A7-F1
#
_entry.id   AF-A0AAP3E4A7-F1
#
_cell.length_a   1.000
_cell.length_b   1.000
_cell.length_c   1.000
_cell.angle_alpha   90.00
_cell.angle_beta   90.00
_cell.angle_gamma   90.00
#
_symmetry.space_group_name_H-M   'P 1'
#
loop_
_entity.id
_entity.type
_entity.pdbx_description
1 polymer ?
#
loop_
_entity_poly.entity_id
_entity_poly.type
_entity_poly.pdbx_seq_one_letter_code
_entity_poly.pdbx_strand_id
1 'polypeptide(L)'
;MTRESDLDRDPDEITNFLYRLRPGDRVTVTTNTSWSDGRRMKIWKIVIEELADGSEYYRIYGKGPQQDEGSYVLMPETPEGKGNHPAPEGFHRTPNAAAEYREKTGGAILDIELTH
;
A
#
# COMPACT_ATOMS: atom_id res chain seq x y z
N MET A 1 20.62 17.57 -13.60
CA MET A 1 19.88 16.31 -13.46
C MET A 1 18.59 16.63 -12.76
N THR A 2 17.54 16.86 -13.53
CA THR A 2 16.18 17.02 -13.02
C THR A 2 15.81 15.67 -12.44
N ARG A 3 15.66 15.58 -11.11
CA ARG A 3 14.97 14.44 -10.51
C ARG A 3 13.55 14.55 -11.06
N GLU A 4 13.14 13.61 -11.90
CA GLU A 4 11.74 13.45 -12.27
C GLU A 4 10.99 13.21 -10.97
N SER A 5 10.44 14.29 -10.42
CA SER A 5 9.44 14.23 -9.37
C SER A 5 8.16 13.85 -10.08
N ASP A 6 7.94 12.54 -10.23
CA ASP A 6 6.71 11.89 -10.71
C ASP A 6 5.57 12.13 -9.68
N LEU A 7 5.29 13.39 -9.34
CA LEU A 7 4.34 13.73 -8.26
C LEU A 7 2.89 13.38 -8.60
N ASP A 8 2.61 12.90 -9.81
CA ASP A 8 1.32 12.36 -10.23
C ASP A 8 1.57 11.17 -11.18
N ARG A 9 1.99 10.00 -10.67
CA ARG A 9 1.86 8.78 -11.49
C ARG A 9 0.37 8.49 -11.69
N ASP A 10 0.01 8.10 -12.91
CA ASP A 10 -1.35 7.64 -13.22
C ASP A 10 -1.72 6.52 -12.22
N PRO A 11 -2.89 6.56 -11.56
CA PRO A 11 -3.36 5.47 -10.71
C PRO A 11 -3.23 4.08 -11.33
N ASP A 12 -3.39 3.96 -12.66
CA ASP A 12 -3.19 2.70 -13.38
C ASP A 12 -1.72 2.25 -13.41
N GLU A 13 -0.78 3.19 -13.54
CA GLU A 13 0.65 2.89 -13.48
C GLU A 13 1.09 2.46 -12.07
N ILE A 14 0.58 3.12 -11.03
CA ILE A 14 0.83 2.75 -9.63
C ILE A 14 0.26 1.35 -9.36
N THR A 15 -0.96 1.08 -9.80
CA THR A 15 -1.61 -0.22 -9.65
C THR A 15 -0.79 -1.32 -10.35
N ASN A 16 -0.39 -1.08 -11.60
CA ASN A 16 0.47 -2.00 -12.36
C ASN A 16 1.83 -2.24 -11.68
N PHE A 17 2.40 -1.22 -11.03
CA PHE A 17 3.63 -1.35 -10.27
C PHE A 17 3.42 -2.23 -9.02
N LEU A 18 2.33 -2.00 -8.27
CA LEU A 18 2.01 -2.77 -7.09
C LEU A 18 1.86 -4.27 -7.40
N TYR A 19 1.24 -4.65 -8.52
CA TYR A 19 1.14 -6.07 -8.92
C TYR A 19 2.49 -6.73 -9.25
N ARG A 20 3.55 -5.94 -9.51
CA ARG A 20 4.88 -6.46 -9.83
C ARG A 20 5.76 -6.65 -8.60
N LEU A 21 5.34 -6.12 -7.45
CA LEU A 21 6.08 -6.22 -6.19
C LEU A 21 6.23 -7.67 -5.73
N ARG A 22 7.31 -7.92 -5.00
CA ARG A 22 7.66 -9.23 -4.46
C ARG A 22 8.04 -9.14 -2.99
N PRO A 23 7.81 -10.21 -2.20
CA PRO A 23 8.38 -10.30 -0.86
C PRO A 23 9.90 -10.11 -0.91
N GLY A 24 10.41 -9.18 -0.11
CA GLY A 24 11.81 -8.77 -0.10
C GLY A 24 12.04 -7.35 -0.60
N ASP A 25 11.19 -6.86 -1.50
CA ASP A 25 11.29 -5.52 -2.07
C ASP A 25 11.21 -4.45 -0.99
N ARG A 26 12.02 -3.39 -1.13
CA ARG A 26 11.94 -2.21 -0.27
C ARG A 26 11.36 -1.09 -1.09
N VAL A 27 10.32 -0.44 -0.58
CA VAL A 27 9.63 0.63 -1.28
C VAL A 27 9.47 1.86 -0.39
N THR A 28 9.38 3.03 -1.03
CA THR A 28 8.87 4.25 -0.42
C THR A 28 7.51 4.55 -1.05
N VAL A 29 6.49 4.77 -0.22
CA VAL A 29 5.10 5.01 -0.66
C VAL A 29 4.62 6.35 -0.17
N THR A 30 4.15 7.20 -1.06
CA THR A 30 3.58 8.52 -0.73
C THR A 30 2.07 8.47 -0.88
N THR A 31 1.35 9.06 0.08
CA THR A 31 -0.11 9.16 0.02
C THR A 31 -0.59 10.60 0.20
N ASN A 32 -1.82 10.85 -0.24
CA ASN A 32 -2.45 12.17 -0.17
C ASN A 32 -2.83 12.66 1.23
N THR A 33 -2.71 11.83 2.28
CA THR A 33 -3.06 12.22 3.65
C THR A 33 -1.94 11.99 4.67
N SER A 34 -1.60 10.74 4.96
CA SER A 34 -0.80 10.40 6.16
C SER A 34 0.69 10.16 5.87
N TRP A 35 1.06 9.88 4.61
CA TRP A 35 2.43 9.52 4.21
C TRP A 35 2.99 10.52 3.19
N SER A 36 2.71 11.82 3.38
CA SER A 36 3.12 12.89 2.46
C SER A 36 4.63 12.97 2.22
N ASP A 37 5.43 12.59 3.21
CA ASP A 37 6.90 12.63 3.13
C ASP A 37 7.52 11.29 2.67
N GLY A 38 6.68 10.35 2.23
CA GLY A 38 7.10 9.01 1.82
C GLY A 38 7.28 8.06 3.01
N ARG A 39 6.55 6.94 2.99
CA ARG A 39 6.68 5.87 3.97
C ARG A 39 7.54 4.73 3.43
N ARG A 40 8.67 4.50 4.09
CA ARG A 40 9.55 3.35 3.78
C ARG A 40 9.01 2.08 4.38
N MET A 41 8.99 1.01 3.58
CA MET A 41 8.60 -0.33 4.04
C MET A 41 9.27 -1.42 3.22
N LYS A 42 9.48 -2.58 3.85
CA LYS A 42 9.89 -3.81 3.19
C LYS A 42 8.66 -4.71 3.00
N ILE A 43 8.39 -5.11 1.77
CA ILE A 43 7.33 -6.07 1.44
C ILE A 43 7.71 -7.42 2.03
N TRP A 44 6.81 -8.02 2.81
CA TRP A 44 7.08 -9.29 3.48
C TRP A 44 6.07 -10.38 3.14
N LYS A 45 4.87 -10.02 2.69
CA LYS A 45 3.82 -10.97 2.28
C LYS A 45 2.91 -10.32 1.25
N ILE A 46 2.46 -11.10 0.28
CA ILE A 46 1.40 -10.72 -0.67
C ILE A 46 0.34 -11.82 -0.60
N VAL A 47 -0.93 -11.44 -0.59
CA VAL A 47 -2.08 -12.35 -0.53
C VAL A 47 -3.12 -11.89 -1.53
N ILE A 48 -3.79 -12.85 -2.16
CA ILE A 48 -5.04 -12.63 -2.91
C ILE A 48 -6.16 -13.10 -1.98
N GLU A 49 -7.12 -12.22 -1.71
CA GLU A 49 -8.29 -12.54 -0.90
C GLU A 49 -9.53 -12.58 -1.79
N GLU A 50 -10.38 -13.58 -1.58
CA GLU A 50 -11.66 -13.74 -2.28
C GLU A 50 -12.79 -13.19 -1.40
N LEU A 51 -13.66 -12.39 -2.01
CA LEU A 51 -14.86 -11.84 -1.39
C LEU A 51 -16.05 -12.79 -1.53
N ALA A 52 -17.10 -12.55 -0.75
CA ALA A 52 -18.30 -13.39 -0.76
C ALA A 52 -19.05 -13.37 -2.10
N ASP A 53 -18.82 -12.36 -2.93
CA ASP A 53 -19.36 -12.24 -4.28
C ASP A 53 -18.47 -12.94 -5.35
N GLY A 54 -17.38 -13.57 -4.93
CA GLY A 54 -16.42 -14.26 -5.80
C GLY A 54 -15.38 -13.35 -6.45
N SER A 55 -15.38 -12.04 -6.14
CA SER A 55 -14.32 -11.15 -6.62
C SER A 55 -13.05 -11.31 -5.78
N GLU A 56 -11.89 -11.23 -6.43
CA GLU A 56 -10.59 -11.31 -5.77
C GLU A 56 -9.92 -9.94 -5.71
N TYR A 57 -9.15 -9.68 -4.66
CA TYR A 57 -8.36 -8.46 -4.55
C TYR A 57 -7.01 -8.70 -3.88
N TYR A 58 -6.03 -7.85 -4.21
CA TYR A 58 -4.66 -7.99 -3.74
C TYR A 58 -4.42 -7.25 -2.43
N ARG A 59 -3.68 -7.90 -1.53
CA ARG A 59 -3.14 -7.29 -0.30
C ARG A 59 -1.64 -7.46 -0.25
N ILE A 60 -0.94 -6.33 -0.24
CA ILE A 60 0.51 -6.28 -0.20
C ILE A 60 0.91 -5.79 1.19
N TYR A 61 1.48 -6.69 2.00
CA TYR A 61 1.86 -6.38 3.36
C TYR A 61 3.31 -5.90 3.43
N GLY A 62 3.49 -4.71 4.02
CA GLY A 62 4.77 -4.09 4.30
C GLY A 62 5.07 -4.05 5.81
N LYS A 63 6.36 -4.03 6.16
CA LYS A 63 6.86 -3.70 7.50
C LYS A 63 7.77 -2.50 7.42
N GLY A 64 7.71 -1.61 8.42
CA GLY A 64 8.70 -0.56 8.57
C GLY A 64 10.12 -1.14 8.67
N PRO A 65 11.16 -0.36 8.34
CA PRO A 65 12.55 -0.81 8.39
C PRO A 65 13.02 -1.22 9.79
N GLN A 66 12.43 -0.65 10.86
CA GLN A 66 12.59 -1.11 12.24
C GLN A 66 11.35 -1.87 12.72
N GLN A 67 11.50 -2.78 13.70
CA GLN A 67 10.41 -3.66 14.15
C GLN A 67 9.20 -2.89 14.73
N ASP A 68 9.45 -1.68 15.22
CA ASP A 68 8.50 -0.73 15.80
C ASP A 68 7.99 0.31 14.81
N GLU A 69 8.57 0.41 13.60
CA GLU A 69 8.15 1.34 12.55
C GLU A 69 6.84 0.92 11.84
N GLY A 70 6.06 0.02 12.45
CA GLY A 70 4.69 -0.28 12.04
C GLY A 70 4.56 -1.37 10.97
N SER A 71 3.31 -1.81 10.77
CA SER A 71 2.92 -2.72 9.70
C SER A 71 1.97 -1.99 8.75
N TYR A 72 2.07 -2.27 7.47
CA TYR A 72 1.36 -1.57 6.40
C TYR A 72 0.67 -2.56 5.48
N VAL A 73 -0.43 -2.13 4.85
CA VAL A 73 -1.06 -2.84 3.73
C VAL A 73 -1.20 -1.85 2.58
N LEU A 74 -0.82 -2.27 1.39
CA LEU A 74 -1.10 -1.57 0.15
C LEU A 74 -2.13 -2.40 -0.62
N MET A 75 -3.16 -1.73 -1.14
CA MET A 75 -4.26 -2.34 -1.86
C MET A 75 -4.33 -1.72 -3.25
N PRO A 76 -3.96 -2.47 -4.32
CA PRO A 76 -4.12 -2.01 -5.70
C PRO A 76 -5.59 -1.75 -6.02
N GLU A 77 -6.46 -2.67 -5.61
CA GLU A 77 -7.90 -2.51 -5.63
C GLU A 77 -8.44 -2.39 -4.21
N THR A 78 -9.38 -1.46 -3.99
CA THR A 78 -10.10 -1.33 -2.72
C THR A 78 -11.54 -1.82 -2.92
N PRO A 79 -11.93 -2.96 -2.35
CA PRO A 79 -13.30 -3.47 -2.50
C PRO A 79 -14.32 -2.61 -1.74
N GLU A 80 -15.59 -2.71 -2.14
CA GLU A 80 -16.66 -1.89 -1.56
C GLU A 80 -16.73 -2.04 -0.03
N GLY A 81 -16.85 -0.91 0.67
CA GLY A 81 -16.86 -0.86 2.13
C GLY A 81 -15.48 -1.00 2.80
N LYS A 82 -14.40 -1.16 2.03
CA LYS A 82 -13.01 -0.98 2.51
C LYS A 82 -12.48 0.37 2.05
N GLY A 83 -11.59 0.95 2.85
CA GLY A 83 -10.99 2.25 2.52
C GLY A 83 -11.95 3.42 2.61
N ASN A 84 -11.40 4.62 2.47
CA ASN A 84 -12.18 5.87 2.35
C ASN A 84 -11.57 6.82 1.31
N HIS A 85 -10.63 6.33 0.50
CA HIS A 85 -9.96 7.09 -0.55
C HIS A 85 -9.99 6.30 -1.87
N PRO A 86 -9.72 6.96 -3.01
CA PRO A 86 -9.55 6.26 -4.28
C PRO A 86 -8.42 5.22 -4.20
N ALA A 87 -8.63 4.08 -4.86
CA ALA A 87 -7.59 3.10 -5.09
C ALA A 87 -6.56 3.62 -6.13
N PRO A 88 -5.29 3.18 -6.10
CA PRO A 88 -4.71 2.30 -5.08
C PRO A 88 -4.55 3.01 -3.72
N GLU A 89 -4.81 2.31 -2.61
CA GLU A 89 -4.86 2.90 -1.27
C GLU A 89 -3.88 2.24 -0.29
N GLY A 90 -3.28 3.05 0.58
CA GLY A 90 -2.39 2.61 1.64
C GLY A 90 -3.06 2.59 3.01
N PHE A 91 -2.72 1.61 3.85
CA PHE A 91 -3.28 1.42 5.18
C PHE A 91 -2.21 1.18 6.24
N HIS A 92 -2.43 1.72 7.44
CA HIS A 92 -1.73 1.27 8.64
C HIS A 92 -2.42 0.02 9.20
N ARG A 93 -1.66 -1.07 9.28
CA ARG A 93 -2.12 -2.32 9.88
C ARG A 93 -1.94 -2.28 11.39
N THR A 94 -3.03 -2.52 12.12
CA THR A 94 -2.93 -2.66 13.57
C THR A 94 -2.26 -3.99 13.95
N PRO A 95 -1.62 -4.10 15.13
CA PRO A 95 -1.02 -5.35 15.59
C PRO A 95 -2.04 -6.48 15.79
N ASN A 96 -3.33 -6.15 15.95
CA ASN A 96 -4.38 -7.12 16.18
C ASN A 96 -4.88 -7.70 14.84
N ALA A 97 -4.50 -8.94 14.56
CA ALA A 97 -4.92 -9.65 13.35
C ALA A 97 -6.43 -9.85 13.22
N ALA A 98 -7.18 -9.86 14.33
CA ALA A 98 -8.64 -9.95 14.34
C ALA A 98 -9.34 -8.59 14.17
N ALA A 99 -8.58 -7.49 14.16
CA ALA A 99 -9.11 -6.15 13.95
C ALA A 99 -9.00 -5.75 12.47
N GLU A 100 -9.37 -6.65 11.56
CA GLU A 100 -9.36 -6.43 10.10
C GLU A 100 -10.07 -5.14 9.67
N TYR A 101 -10.95 -4.60 10.51
CA TYR A 101 -11.71 -3.37 10.29
C TYR A 101 -11.18 -2.13 11.05
N ARG A 102 -10.03 -2.23 11.72
CA ARG A 102 -9.35 -1.09 12.36
C ARG A 102 -8.09 -0.65 11.60
N GLU A 103 -7.94 -1.04 10.35
CA GLU A 103 -6.88 -0.49 9.51
C GLU A 103 -7.15 1.01 9.33
N LYS A 104 -6.25 1.86 9.84
CA LYS A 104 -6.37 3.30 9.66
C LYS A 104 -5.85 3.62 8.27
N THR A 105 -6.69 4.20 7.42
CA THR A 105 -6.25 4.61 6.09
C THR A 105 -5.04 5.56 6.20
N GLY A 106 -4.04 5.26 5.38
CA GLY A 106 -2.90 6.12 5.10
C GLY A 106 -3.20 7.12 3.98
N GLY A 107 -4.25 6.91 3.19
CA GLY A 107 -4.66 7.73 2.03
C GLY A 107 -4.49 7.02 0.68
N ALA A 108 -5.00 7.66 -0.37
CA ALA A 108 -4.74 7.23 -1.76
C ALA A 108 -3.24 7.35 -2.05
N ILE A 109 -2.68 6.33 -2.69
CA ILE A 109 -1.27 6.29 -3.08
C ILE A 109 -1.08 7.21 -4.28
N LEU A 110 -0.19 8.18 -4.12
CA LEU A 110 0.17 9.14 -5.16
C LEU A 110 1.46 8.75 -5.89
N ASP A 111 2.35 8.05 -5.19
CA ASP A 111 3.63 7.63 -5.73
C ASP A 111 4.16 6.40 -4.97
N ILE A 112 4.94 5.59 -5.68
CA ILE A 112 5.65 4.43 -5.15
C ILE A 112 6.97 4.21 -5.88
N GLU A 113 8.04 4.04 -5.12
CA GLU A 113 9.39 3.84 -5.64
C GLU A 113 10.06 2.61 -5.03
N LEU A 114 10.76 1.81 -5.84
CA LEU A 114 11.67 0.78 -5.35
C LEU A 114 12.95 1.43 -4.80
N THR A 115 13.42 0.93 -3.67
CA THR A 115 14.61 1.41 -2.98
C THR A 115 15.59 0.25 -2.76
N HIS A 116 16.89 0.54 -2.81
CA HIS A 116 17.96 -0.45 -2.65
C HIS A 116 18.48 -0.49 -1.20
#